data_AF-A0A7J6NM51-F1
#
_entry.id   AF-A0A7J6NM51-F1
#
_cell.length_a   1.000
_cell.length_b   1.000
_cell.length_c   1.000
_cell.angle_alpha   90.00
_cell.angle_beta   90.00
_cell.angle_gamma   90.00
#
_symmetry.space_group_name_H-M   'P 1'
#
loop_
_entity.id
_entity.type
_entity.pdbx_description
1 polymer ?
#
loop_
_entity_poly.entity_id
_entity_poly.type
_entity_poly.pdbx_seq_one_letter_code
_entity_poly.pdbx_strand_id
1 'polypeptide(L)'
;MVAYKYPYDLYHQAFENPELAHRTACVKVGEDGTVSGVLTYAELCSEGRDMAYWLSAILGVKEGDCVAVAIERSGAWLSILLA
;
A
#
# COMPACT_ATOMS: atom_id res chain seq x y z
N MET A 1 13.95 -15.97 -18.26
CA MET A 1 13.61 -14.85 -17.37
C MET A 1 14.36 -15.09 -16.08
N VAL A 2 15.43 -14.35 -15.80
CA VAL A 2 16.17 -14.50 -14.54
C VAL A 2 15.38 -13.74 -13.49
N ALA A 3 14.79 -14.45 -12.53
CA ALA A 3 14.13 -13.80 -11.40
C ALA A 3 15.23 -13.09 -10.60
N TYR A 4 15.21 -11.76 -10.59
CA TYR A 4 16.10 -10.99 -9.74
C TYR A 4 15.73 -11.33 -8.30
N LYS A 5 16.70 -11.80 -7.50
CA LYS A 5 16.45 -12.11 -6.09
C LYS A 5 16.20 -10.79 -5.36
N TYR A 6 14.93 -10.43 -5.23
CA TYR A 6 14.53 -9.31 -4.41
C TYR A 6 14.89 -9.64 -2.95
N PRO A 7 15.41 -8.68 -2.16
CA PRO A 7 15.88 -8.96 -0.80
C PRO A 7 14.75 -9.24 0.21
N TYR A 8 13.51 -9.30 -0.25
CA TYR A 8 12.30 -9.50 0.55
C TYR A 8 11.47 -10.65 -0.01
N ASP A 9 10.80 -11.40 0.88
CA ASP A 9 9.93 -12.52 0.52
C ASP A 9 8.56 -12.03 0.03
N LEU A 10 8.10 -10.90 0.56
CA LEU A 10 6.84 -10.24 0.20
C LEU A 10 7.12 -8.81 -0.24
N TYR A 11 6.42 -8.34 -1.28
CA TYR A 11 6.67 -7.00 -1.83
C TYR A 11 6.37 -5.87 -0.82
N HIS A 12 5.39 -6.03 0.06
CA HIS A 12 5.02 -5.01 1.04
C HIS A 12 6.13 -4.77 2.08
N GLN A 13 6.98 -5.76 2.34
CA GLN A 13 8.12 -5.63 3.28
C GLN A 13 9.12 -4.57 2.83
N ALA A 14 9.20 -4.29 1.52
CA ALA A 14 10.05 -3.21 1.00
C ALA A 14 9.60 -1.82 1.52
N PHE A 15 8.32 -1.66 1.86
CA PHE A 15 7.73 -0.41 2.35
C PHE A 15 7.83 -0.28 3.88
N GLU A 16 8.03 -1.39 4.59
CA GLU A 16 8.14 -1.44 6.05
C GLU A 16 9.54 -1.09 6.58
N ASN A 17 10.47 -0.67 5.71
CA ASN A 17 11.82 -0.32 6.10
C ASN A 17 11.82 0.87 7.11
N PRO A 18 12.29 0.68 8.36
CA PRO A 18 12.30 1.73 9.38
C PRO A 18 13.09 2.98 8.98
N GLU A 19 14.13 2.85 8.16
CA GLU A 19 14.94 3.98 7.68
C GLU A 19 14.17 4.86 6.69
N LEU A 20 13.17 4.28 6.01
CA LEU A 20 12.31 4.99 5.05
C LEU A 20 11.03 5.50 5.70
N ALA A 21 10.68 5.03 6.90
CA ALA A 21 9.40 5.29 7.58
C ALA A 21 8.98 6.78 7.57
N HIS A 22 9.90 7.69 7.83
CA HIS A 22 9.65 9.14 7.89
C HIS A 22 9.75 9.84 6.53
N ARG A 23 10.24 9.15 5.49
CA ARG A 23 10.38 9.72 4.15
C ARG A 23 9.03 9.74 3.46
N THR A 24 8.87 10.72 2.59
CA THR A 24 7.75 10.78 1.65
C THR A 24 7.73 9.56 0.74
N ALA A 25 6.63 8.82 0.77
CA ALA A 25 6.34 7.72 -0.15
C ALA A 25 5.59 8.21 -1.39
N CYS A 26 4.54 9.00 -1.20
CA CYS A 26 3.74 9.54 -2.29
C CYS A 26 3.09 10.88 -1.94
N VAL A 27 2.66 11.59 -2.98
CA VAL A 27 1.97 12.87 -2.88
C VAL A 27 0.48 12.65 -3.18
N LYS A 28 -0.39 13.18 -2.33
CA LYS A 28 -1.84 13.22 -2.57
C LYS A 28 -2.13 14.36 -3.53
N VAL A 29 -2.70 14.03 -4.68
CA VAL A 29 -3.10 15.00 -5.71
C VAL A 29 -4.63 14.99 -5.77
N GLY A 30 -5.25 16.15 -5.62
CA GLY A 30 -6.68 16.35 -5.77
C GLY A 30 -7.13 16.26 -7.23
N GLU A 31 -8.44 16.21 -7.44
CA GLU A 31 -9.03 16.13 -8.80
C GLU A 31 -8.70 17.36 -9.67
N ASP A 32 -8.46 18.51 -9.03
CA ASP A 32 -8.03 19.75 -9.66
C ASP A 32 -6.52 19.77 -9.99
N GLY A 33 -5.79 18.69 -9.69
CA GLY A 33 -4.35 18.58 -9.85
C GLY A 33 -3.54 19.23 -8.72
N THR A 34 -4.21 19.78 -7.70
CA THR A 34 -3.53 20.44 -6.58
C THR A 34 -2.97 19.40 -5.62
N VAL A 35 -1.74 19.61 -5.14
CA VAL A 35 -1.16 18.80 -4.08
C VAL A 35 -1.89 19.10 -2.78
N SER A 36 -2.66 18.13 -2.28
CA SER A 36 -3.43 18.24 -1.04
C SER A 36 -2.66 17.75 0.18
N GLY A 37 -1.58 16.99 -0.01
CA GLY A 37 -0.74 16.52 1.07
C GLY A 37 0.29 15.48 0.63
N VAL A 38 0.98 14.92 1.61
CA VAL A 38 2.02 13.92 1.43
C VAL A 38 1.76 12.75 2.37
N LEU A 39 2.02 11.54 1.89
CA LEU A 39 2.02 10.32 2.68
C LEU A 39 3.46 9.84 2.86
N THR A 40 3.84 9.58 4.10
CA THR A 40 5.09 8.91 4.45
C THR A 40 4.96 7.40 4.26
N TYR A 41 6.10 6.69 4.19
CA TYR A 41 6.10 5.23 4.18
C TYR A 41 5.40 4.63 5.40
N ALA A 42 5.59 5.22 6.59
CA ALA A 42 4.94 4.76 7.81
C ALA A 42 3.41 4.87 7.75
N GLU A 43 2.89 6.02 7.30
CA GLU A 43 1.45 6.23 7.16
C GLU A 43 0.84 5.31 6.11
N LEU A 44 1.52 5.15 4.96
CA LEU A 44 1.06 4.28 3.89
C LEU A 44 1.02 2.81 4.33
N CYS A 45 2.02 2.34 5.08
CA CYS A 45 2.01 0.99 5.68
C CYS A 45 0.94 0.84 6.77
N SER A 46 0.63 1.91 7.50
CA SER A 46 -0.48 1.89 8.46
C SER A 46 -1.82 1.72 7.75
N GLU A 47 -2.09 2.54 6.71
CA GLU A 47 -3.32 2.43 5.92
C GLU A 47 -3.46 1.04 5.26
N GLY A 48 -2.35 0.47 4.76
CA GLY A 48 -2.34 -0.89 4.21
C GLY A 48 -2.68 -1.95 5.25
N ARG A 49 -2.08 -1.90 6.45
CA ARG A 49 -2.38 -2.85 7.54
C ARG A 49 -3.83 -2.75 8.01
N ASP A 50 -4.39 -1.55 8.11
CA ASP A 50 -5.79 -1.36 8.48
C ASP A 50 -6.73 -1.97 7.41
N MET A 51 -6.37 -1.81 6.13
CA MET A 51 -7.09 -2.43 5.02
C MET A 51 -6.96 -3.96 5.03
N ALA A 52 -5.77 -4.51 5.28
CA ALA A 52 -5.53 -5.95 5.41
C ALA A 52 -6.39 -6.57 6.52
N TYR A 53 -6.44 -5.88 7.66
CA TYR A 53 -7.29 -6.25 8.78
C TYR A 53 -8.77 -6.21 8.37
N TRP A 54 -9.21 -5.18 7.68
CA TRP A 54 -10.60 -5.10 7.21
C TRP A 54 -10.94 -6.22 6.21
N LEU A 55 -10.08 -6.51 5.24
CA LEU A 55 -10.26 -7.59 4.27
C LEU A 55 -10.36 -8.96 4.97
N SER A 56 -9.48 -9.22 5.92
CA SER A 56 -9.46 -10.51 6.64
C SER A 56 -10.59 -10.62 7.67
N ALA A 57 -10.77 -9.63 8.52
CA ALA A 57 -11.71 -9.68 9.63
C ALA A 57 -13.17 -9.48 9.21
N ILE A 58 -13.43 -8.62 8.23
CA ILE A 58 -14.80 -8.26 7.81
C ILE A 58 -15.23 -9.04 6.57
N LEU A 59 -14.36 -9.16 5.57
CA LEU A 59 -14.68 -9.87 4.32
C LEU A 59 -14.25 -11.34 4.32
N GLY A 60 -13.45 -11.78 5.31
CA GLY A 60 -13.02 -13.17 5.43
C GLY A 60 -11.99 -13.59 4.38
N VAL A 61 -11.29 -12.64 3.75
CA VAL A 61 -10.25 -12.89 2.75
C VAL A 61 -9.09 -13.64 3.39
N LYS A 62 -8.58 -14.67 2.69
CA LYS A 62 -7.44 -15.48 3.11
C LYS A 62 -6.28 -15.38 2.11
N GLU A 63 -5.11 -15.83 2.55
CA GLU A 63 -3.96 -15.97 1.66
C GLU A 63 -4.30 -16.84 0.45
N GLY A 64 -4.02 -16.33 -0.74
CA GLY A 64 -4.32 -16.99 -2.02
C GLY A 64 -5.68 -16.62 -2.63
N ASP A 65 -6.57 -15.96 -1.87
CA ASP A 65 -7.82 -15.43 -2.43
C ASP A 65 -7.55 -14.22 -3.33
N CYS A 66 -8.38 -14.06 -4.37
CA CYS A 66 -8.31 -12.91 -5.27
C CYS A 66 -9.30 -11.82 -4.82
N VAL A 67 -8.81 -10.59 -4.65
CA VAL A 67 -9.62 -9.40 -4.35
C VAL A 67 -9.71 -8.52 -5.59
N ALA A 68 -10.93 -8.24 -6.06
CA ALA A 68 -11.16 -7.32 -7.17
C ALA A 68 -11.09 -5.87 -6.69
N VAL A 69 -10.26 -5.05 -7.33
CA VAL A 69 -10.06 -3.64 -6.98
C VAL A 69 -10.54 -2.76 -8.14
N ALA A 70 -11.64 -2.05 -7.94
CA ALA A 70 -12.24 -1.15 -8.91
C ALA A 70 -12.36 0.26 -8.32
N ILE A 71 -11.25 0.99 -8.33
CA ILE A 71 -11.17 2.38 -7.86
C ILE A 71 -10.43 3.23 -8.89
N GLU A 72 -10.74 4.52 -8.91
CA GLU A 72 -9.97 5.47 -9.71
C GLU A 72 -8.54 5.62 -9.18
N ARG A 73 -7.61 5.95 -10.09
CA ARG A 73 -6.19 6.08 -9.77
C ARG A 73 -5.98 7.18 -8.74
N SER A 74 -5.71 6.77 -7.51
CA SER A 74 -5.57 7.65 -6.35
C SER A 74 -4.58 7.07 -5.35
N GLY A 75 -4.27 7.81 -4.28
CA GLY A 75 -3.43 7.32 -3.19
C GLY A 75 -3.99 6.06 -2.51
N ALA A 76 -5.32 5.88 -2.51
CA ALA A 76 -5.99 4.69 -1.96
C ALA A 76 -5.61 3.39 -2.69
N TRP A 77 -5.14 3.50 -3.94
CA TRP A 77 -4.66 2.35 -4.70
C TRP A 77 -3.41 1.73 -4.09
N LEU A 78 -2.53 2.55 -3.50
CA LEU A 78 -1.30 2.07 -2.89
C LEU A 78 -1.56 1.39 -1.54
N SER A 79 -2.51 1.87 -0.75
CA SER A 79 -2.85 1.24 0.53
C SER A 79 -3.54 -0.11 0.32
N ILE A 80 -4.45 -0.23 -0.66
CA ILE A 80 -5.03 -1.53 -1.03
C ILE A 80 -3.96 -2.49 -1.56
N LEU A 81 -3.01 -2.00 -2.34
CA LEU A 81 -1.92 -2.84 -2.81
C LEU A 81 -0.98 -3.24 -1.68
N LEU A 82 -0.92 -2.55 -0.54
CA LEU A 82 -0.08 -2.93 0.60
C LEU A 82 -0.82 -3.72 1.68
N ALA A 83 -2.11 -3.97 1.48
CA ALA A 83 -2.96 -4.80 2.34
C ALA A 83 -2.69 -6.30 2.12
#